data_AF-A0AAP6HF52-F1
#
_entry.id   AF-A0AAP6HF52-F1
#
_cell.length_a   1.000
_cell.length_b   1.000
_cell.length_c   1.000
_cell.angle_alpha   90.00
_cell.angle_beta   90.00
_cell.angle_gamma   90.00
#
_symmetry.space_group_name_H-M   'P 1'
#
loop_
_entity.id
_entity.type
_entity.pdbx_description
1 polymer ?
#
loop_
_entity_poly.entity_id
_entity_poly.type
_entity_poly.pdbx_seq_one_letter_code
_entity_poly.pdbx_strand_id
1 'polypeptide(L)'
;MTKIQLKSTRKLSFPPFHNGYVTMTVDLIQNKPLEEKYELRIIDSCHEEVEEEINVPIYPENFDFKDMSPENQSLVTFEKQKQKVTKMLGNPITRFSVQPYSQIKQLVQLLQSKTQIKQMDLDDAIIEAFRQGLYFTTKDEIENKNLKWYGCESIEDWEIVRD
;
A
#
# COMPACT_ATOMS: atom_id res chain seq x y z
N MET A 1 -3.58 8.80 -7.60
CA MET A 1 -4.07 9.06 -6.23
C MET A 1 -3.03 8.48 -5.28
N THR A 2 -2.43 9.33 -4.46
CA THR A 2 -1.30 9.01 -3.58
C THR A 2 -1.73 7.99 -2.53
N LYS A 3 -1.03 6.84 -2.46
CA LYS A 3 -1.44 5.73 -1.58
C LYS A 3 -1.00 5.97 -0.13
N ILE A 4 -1.88 5.65 0.83
CA ILE A 4 -1.57 5.66 2.27
C ILE A 4 -1.23 4.23 2.67
N GLN A 5 0.07 3.93 2.74
CA GLN A 5 0.56 2.57 2.87
C GLN A 5 1.74 2.46 3.83
N LEU A 6 1.79 1.35 4.55
CA LEU A 6 3.01 0.84 5.19
C LEU A 6 3.41 -0.46 4.52
N LYS A 7 4.69 -0.63 4.27
CA LYS A 7 5.27 -1.89 3.77
C LYS A 7 6.25 -2.43 4.80
N SER A 8 6.30 -3.75 4.98
CA SER A 8 7.33 -4.35 5.81
C SER A 8 8.67 -4.36 5.06
N THR A 9 9.76 -4.06 5.76
CA THR A 9 11.12 -4.05 5.22
C THR A 9 11.73 -5.46 5.18
N ARG A 10 11.12 -6.41 5.90
CA ARG A 10 11.47 -7.83 5.91
C ARG A 10 10.23 -8.71 5.73
N LYS A 11 10.45 -10.01 5.52
CA LYS A 11 9.37 -10.99 5.47
C LYS A 11 8.80 -11.24 6.87
N LEU A 12 7.48 -11.24 6.98
CA LEU A 12 6.70 -11.43 8.20
C LEU A 12 5.74 -12.61 8.04
N SER A 13 5.30 -13.16 9.18
CA SER A 13 4.36 -14.29 9.19
C SER A 13 2.94 -13.76 8.95
N PHE A 14 2.34 -14.12 7.82
CA PHE A 14 1.00 -13.68 7.45
C PHE A 14 -0.01 -14.84 7.54
N PRO A 15 -1.13 -14.68 8.26
CA PRO A 15 -2.12 -15.73 8.40
C PRO A 15 -2.66 -16.26 7.06
N PRO A 16 -3.06 -17.55 7.00
CA PRO A 16 -2.90 -18.53 8.06
C PRO A 16 -1.47 -19.10 8.16
N PHE A 17 -0.74 -19.24 7.06
CA PHE A 17 0.58 -19.90 7.03
C PHE A 17 1.55 -19.34 5.97
N HIS A 18 1.38 -18.09 5.56
CA HIS A 18 2.24 -17.45 4.56
C HIS A 18 3.42 -16.73 5.23
N ASN A 19 4.52 -16.58 4.49
CA ASN A 19 5.66 -15.77 4.92
C ASN A 19 6.13 -14.93 3.73
N GLY A 20 6.03 -13.61 3.86
CA GLY A 20 6.32 -12.68 2.77
C GLY A 20 6.35 -11.24 3.27
N TYR A 21 6.54 -10.31 2.34
CA TYR A 21 6.44 -8.89 2.67
C TYR A 21 4.96 -8.54 2.91
N VAL A 22 4.68 -7.76 3.93
CA VAL A 22 3.32 -7.36 4.27
C VAL A 22 3.12 -5.90 3.91
N THR A 23 2.02 -5.60 3.25
CA THR A 23 1.62 -4.24 2.91
C THR A 23 0.28 -3.95 3.56
N MET A 24 0.23 -2.92 4.41
CA MET A 24 -1.00 -2.37 4.98
C MET A 24 -1.41 -1.15 4.14
N THR A 25 -2.62 -1.18 3.60
CA THR A 25 -3.13 -0.11 2.73
C THR A 25 -4.41 0.48 3.30
N VAL A 26 -4.48 1.80 3.48
CA VAL A 26 -5.78 2.46 3.67
C VAL A 26 -6.44 2.55 2.30
N ASP A 27 -7.45 1.71 2.12
CA ASP A 27 -8.18 1.58 0.87
C ASP A 27 -9.39 2.53 0.80
N LEU A 28 -9.98 2.87 1.96
CA LEU A 28 -11.06 3.84 2.05
C LEU A 28 -10.92 4.71 3.29
N ILE A 29 -11.18 6.00 3.13
CA ILE A 29 -11.34 6.96 4.22
C ILE A 29 -12.77 7.48 4.15
N GLN A 30 -13.59 7.12 5.14
CA GLN A 30 -14.96 7.61 5.24
C GLN A 30 -15.04 8.71 6.29
N ASN A 31 -15.51 9.89 5.88
CA ASN A 31 -15.79 10.98 6.78
C ASN A 31 -17.17 10.81 7.43
N LYS A 32 -17.25 10.79 8.77
CA LYS A 32 -18.51 10.70 9.52
C LYS A 32 -18.67 11.96 10.41
N PRO A 33 -19.15 13.09 9.85
CA PRO A 33 -19.15 14.38 10.54
C PRO A 33 -20.11 14.46 11.73
N LEU A 34 -21.26 13.78 11.67
CA LEU A 34 -22.19 13.70 12.80
C LEU A 34 -21.58 12.99 14.02
N GLU A 35 -20.56 12.16 13.79
CA GLU A 35 -19.85 11.41 14.81
C GLU A 35 -18.43 11.97 15.07
N GLU A 36 -18.11 13.11 14.46
CA GLU A 36 -16.82 13.81 14.55
C GLU A 36 -15.59 12.91 14.35
N LYS A 37 -15.66 11.96 13.41
CA LYS A 37 -14.62 10.96 13.19
C LYS A 37 -14.42 10.60 11.72
N TYR A 38 -13.24 10.05 11.43
CA TYR A 38 -12.97 9.30 10.22
C TYR A 38 -12.97 7.80 10.51
N GLU A 39 -13.48 7.01 9.57
CA GLU A 39 -13.38 5.56 9.59
C GLU A 39 -12.50 5.13 8.41
N LEU A 40 -11.43 4.39 8.72
CA LEU A 40 -10.44 3.91 7.77
C LEU A 40 -10.67 2.43 7.53
N ARG A 41 -10.80 2.02 6.26
CA ARG A 41 -10.71 0.62 5.86
C ARG A 41 -9.26 0.32 5.50
N ILE A 42 -8.63 -0.56 6.28
CA ILE A 42 -7.25 -0.99 6.09
C ILE A 42 -7.27 -2.41 5.52
N ILE A 43 -6.57 -2.62 4.41
CA ILE A 43 -6.35 -3.91 3.77
C ILE A 43 -4.91 -4.30 3.99
N ASP A 44 -4.71 -5.35 4.77
CA ASP A 44 -3.41 -5.97 4.99
C ASP A 44 -3.24 -7.12 3.98
N SER A 45 -2.09 -7.17 3.31
CA SER A 45 -1.85 -8.12 2.24
C SER A 45 -0.41 -8.63 2.28
N CYS A 46 -0.17 -9.85 1.80
CA CYS A 46 1.15 -10.47 1.78
C CYS A 46 1.58 -10.74 0.35
N HIS A 47 2.86 -10.51 0.05
CA HIS A 47 3.42 -10.66 -1.29
C HIS A 47 4.88 -11.11 -1.24
N GLU A 48 5.32 -11.70 -2.35
CA GLU A 48 6.71 -12.06 -2.58
C GLU A 48 7.11 -11.71 -4.01
N GLU A 49 8.34 -11.26 -4.20
CA GLU A 49 8.92 -11.08 -5.53
C GLU A 49 9.55 -12.40 -5.97
N VAL A 50 9.09 -12.93 -7.10
CA VAL A 50 9.60 -14.16 -7.71
C VAL A 50 10.02 -13.89 -9.14
N GLU A 51 11.03 -14.62 -9.63
CA GLU A 51 11.39 -14.61 -11.04
C GLU A 51 10.55 -15.66 -11.77
N GLU A 52 9.73 -15.22 -12.73
CA GLU A 52 8.94 -16.09 -13.58
C GLU A 52 9.31 -15.87 -15.06
N GLU A 53 9.22 -16.94 -15.86
CA GLU A 53 9.30 -16.83 -17.32
C GLU A 53 7.93 -16.42 -17.86
N ILE A 54 7.83 -15.18 -18.34
CA ILE A 54 6.62 -14.67 -18.97
C ILE A 54 6.79 -14.60 -20.49
N ASN A 55 5.69 -14.77 -21.21
CA ASN A 55 5.64 -14.57 -22.65
C ASN A 55 5.41 -13.08 -22.94
N VAL A 56 6.44 -12.40 -23.41
CA VAL A 56 6.37 -10.98 -23.79
C VAL A 56 6.03 -10.89 -25.27
N PRO A 57 4.98 -10.12 -25.66
CA PRO A 57 4.65 -9.94 -27.06
C PRO A 57 5.69 -9.07 -27.76
N ILE A 58 6.14 -9.54 -28.92
CA ILE A 58 7.02 -8.82 -29.84
C ILE A 58 6.17 -8.40 -31.05
N TYR A 59 6.05 -7.09 -31.23
CA TYR A 59 5.32 -6.49 -32.34
C TYR A 59 6.28 -6.16 -33.49
N PRO A 60 6.00 -6.61 -34.72
CA PRO A 60 6.79 -6.19 -35.88
C PRO A 60 6.57 -4.71 -36.21
N GLU A 61 7.51 -4.09 -36.92
CA GLU A 61 7.51 -2.64 -37.21
C GLU A 61 6.24 -2.16 -37.94
N ASN A 62 5.58 -3.06 -38.68
CA ASN A 62 4.36 -2.78 -39.44
C ASN A 62 3.05 -3.12 -38.70
N PHE A 63 3.12 -3.43 -37.39
CA PHE A 63 1.93 -3.77 -36.61
C PHE A 63 1.03 -2.54 -36.40
N ASP A 64 -0.23 -2.62 -36.84
CA ASP A 64 -1.21 -1.55 -36.63
C ASP A 64 -2.03 -1.81 -35.36
N PHE A 65 -1.82 -1.01 -34.31
CA PHE A 65 -2.57 -1.12 -33.05
C PHE A 65 -4.07 -0.81 -33.17
N LYS A 66 -4.53 -0.27 -34.30
CA LYS A 66 -5.94 0.03 -34.56
C LYS A 66 -6.66 -1.06 -35.33
N ASP A 67 -5.92 -1.97 -35.96
CA ASP A 67 -6.49 -3.10 -36.69
C ASP A 67 -6.50 -4.35 -35.81
N MET A 68 -7.69 -4.77 -35.38
CA MET A 68 -7.89 -5.99 -34.58
C MET A 68 -8.24 -7.21 -35.44
N SER A 69 -7.94 -7.17 -36.75
CA SER A 69 -8.12 -8.32 -37.65
C SER A 69 -7.31 -9.55 -37.19
N PRO A 70 -7.79 -10.78 -37.47
CA PRO A 70 -7.03 -11.99 -37.18
C PRO A 70 -5.68 -12.03 -37.90
N GLU A 71 -5.58 -11.48 -39.12
CA GLU A 71 -4.31 -11.41 -39.83
C GLU A 71 -3.30 -10.52 -39.10
N ASN A 72 -3.68 -9.32 -38.67
CA ASN A 72 -2.77 -8.42 -37.96
C ASN A 72 -2.39 -8.98 -36.56
N GLN A 73 -3.34 -9.55 -35.82
CA GLN A 73 -3.05 -10.18 -34.53
C GLN A 73 -2.12 -11.41 -34.65
N SER A 74 -2.18 -12.15 -35.76
CA SER A 74 -1.29 -13.30 -36.00
C SER A 74 0.19 -12.93 -36.19
N LEU A 75 0.48 -11.64 -36.43
CA LEU A 75 1.84 -11.11 -36.55
C LEU A 75 2.55 -10.97 -35.19
N VAL A 76 1.81 -11.00 -34.07
CA VAL A 76 2.40 -10.92 -32.74
C VAL A 76 3.12 -12.23 -32.42
N THR A 77 4.42 -12.15 -32.18
CA THR A 77 5.22 -13.28 -31.70
C THR A 77 5.47 -13.12 -30.21
N PHE A 78 5.89 -14.19 -29.52
CA PHE A 78 6.14 -14.16 -28.09
C PHE A 78 7.54 -14.68 -27.78
N GLU A 79 8.26 -13.96 -26.94
CA GLU A 79 9.54 -14.41 -26.38
C GLU A 79 9.38 -14.69 -24.89
N LYS A 80 10.04 -15.75 -24.41
CA LYS A 80 10.14 -16.03 -22.98
C LYS A 80 11.21 -15.14 -22.36
N GLN A 81 10.80 -14.25 -21.47
CA GLN A 81 11.72 -13.44 -20.70
C GLN A 81 11.52 -13.70 -19.21
N LYS A 82 12.63 -13.80 -18.47
CA LYS A 82 12.59 -13.85 -17.01
C LYS A 82 12.30 -12.46 -16.48
N GLN A 83 11.16 -12.29 -15.83
CA GLN A 83 10.79 -11.04 -15.20
C GLN A 83 10.52 -11.25 -13.71
N LYS A 84 10.92 -10.26 -12.90
CA LYS A 84 10.51 -10.20 -11.51
C LYS A 84 9.05 -9.80 -11.46
N VAL A 85 8.22 -10.70 -10.93
CA VAL A 85 6.79 -10.48 -10.73
C VAL A 85 6.47 -10.49 -9.25
N THR A 86 5.54 -9.64 -8.83
CA THR A 86 5.01 -9.63 -7.47
C THR A 86 3.85 -10.60 -7.38
N LYS A 87 4.02 -11.66 -6.59
CA LYS A 87 2.99 -12.67 -6.36
C LYS A 87 2.33 -12.43 -5.01
N MET A 88 1.00 -12.37 -5.01
CA MET A 88 0.21 -12.29 -3.79
C MET A 88 0.18 -13.64 -3.07
N LEU A 89 0.39 -13.61 -1.76
CA LEU A 89 0.36 -14.77 -0.88
C LEU A 89 -0.88 -14.69 0.03
N GLY A 90 -1.75 -15.68 -0.07
CA GLY A 90 -2.96 -15.77 0.74
C GLY A 90 -4.03 -14.74 0.38
N ASN A 91 -5.03 -14.62 1.26
CA ASN A 91 -6.13 -13.68 1.09
C ASN A 91 -5.86 -12.39 1.88
N PRO A 92 -6.11 -11.21 1.31
CA PRO A 92 -6.04 -9.97 2.06
C PRO A 92 -6.97 -9.95 3.27
N ILE A 93 -6.52 -9.36 4.37
CA ILE A 93 -7.28 -9.21 5.61
C ILE A 93 -7.77 -7.76 5.69
N THR A 94 -9.07 -7.57 5.87
CA THR A 94 -9.66 -6.24 6.03
C THR A 94 -9.90 -5.94 7.51
N ARG A 95 -9.45 -4.77 7.96
CA ARG A 95 -9.72 -4.24 9.30
C ARG A 95 -10.18 -2.79 9.23
N PHE A 96 -10.91 -2.34 10.26
CA PHE A 96 -11.40 -0.97 10.35
C PHE A 96 -10.72 -0.24 11.51
N SER A 97 -10.32 1.00 11.28
CA SER A 97 -9.74 1.88 12.30
C SER A 97 -10.54 3.17 12.38
N VAL A 98 -10.84 3.63 13.60
CA VAL A 98 -11.63 4.84 13.84
C VAL A 98 -10.71 5.93 14.38
N GLN A 99 -10.71 7.08 13.72
CA GLN A 99 -9.84 8.21 14.02
C GLN A 99 -10.69 9.46 14.31
N PRO A 100 -10.83 9.88 15.59
CA PRO A 100 -11.53 11.11 15.94
C PRO A 100 -10.89 12.35 15.30
N TYR A 101 -11.69 13.36 14.98
CA TYR A 101 -11.18 14.61 14.40
C TYR A 101 -10.12 15.31 15.26
N SER A 102 -10.26 15.22 16.60
CA SER A 102 -9.31 15.80 17.55
C SER A 102 -7.90 15.21 17.36
N GLN A 103 -7.80 13.90 17.17
CA GLN A 103 -6.54 13.20 16.95
C GLN A 103 -5.90 13.59 15.61
N ILE A 104 -6.70 13.67 14.54
CA ILE A 104 -6.23 14.10 13.22
C ILE A 104 -5.73 15.55 13.27
N LYS A 105 -6.45 16.47 13.93
CA LYS A 105 -6.02 17.87 14.08
C LYS A 105 -4.68 17.99 14.82
N GLN A 106 -4.48 17.22 15.89
CA GLN A 106 -3.21 17.20 16.64
C GLN A 106 -2.05 16.70 15.77
N LEU A 107 -2.27 15.63 15.00
CA LEU A 107 -1.27 15.09 14.06
C LEU A 107 -0.90 16.12 12.99
N VAL A 108 -1.88 16.78 12.38
CA VAL A 108 -1.64 17.82 11.37
C VAL A 108 -0.82 18.97 11.95
N GLN A 109 -1.16 19.46 13.16
CA GLN A 109 -0.40 20.52 13.82
C GLN A 109 1.04 20.09 14.15
N LEU A 110 1.23 18.86 14.63
CA LEU A 110 2.57 18.31 14.89
C LEU A 110 3.40 18.25 13.60
N LEU A 111 2.79 17.84 12.48
CA LEU A 111 3.48 17.78 11.19
C LEU A 111 3.83 19.19 10.68
N GLN A 112 2.89 20.12 10.74
CA GLN A 112 3.10 21.52 10.37
C GLN A 112 4.21 22.20 11.21
N SER A 113 4.35 21.83 12.48
CA SER A 113 5.43 22.36 13.34
C SER A 113 6.80 21.74 13.07
N LYS A 114 6.86 20.46 12.67
CA LYS A 114 8.12 19.74 12.39
C LYS A 114 8.65 19.96 10.98
N THR A 115 7.81 20.43 10.08
CA THR A 115 8.16 20.59 8.68
C THR A 115 8.02 22.06 8.29
N GLN A 116 9.05 22.64 7.66
CA GLN A 116 8.97 23.98 7.06
C GLN A 116 8.10 23.98 5.79
N ILE A 117 6.99 23.25 5.80
CA ILE A 117 6.09 23.06 4.67
C ILE A 117 5.23 24.31 4.58
N LYS A 118 5.79 25.36 3.96
CA LYS A 118 5.07 26.61 3.69
C LYS A 118 4.11 26.52 2.50
N GLN A 119 4.13 25.42 1.72
CA GLN A 119 3.30 25.23 0.53
C GLN A 119 3.07 23.74 0.19
N MET A 120 2.52 22.93 1.09
CA MET A 120 1.81 21.73 0.63
C MET A 120 0.37 22.10 0.32
N ASP A 121 -0.17 21.50 -0.73
CA ASP A 121 -1.60 21.47 -0.95
C ASP A 121 -2.28 20.84 0.29
N LEU A 122 -3.47 21.34 0.64
CA LEU A 122 -4.23 20.87 1.79
C LEU A 122 -4.47 19.35 1.69
N ASP A 123 -4.71 18.85 0.48
CA ASP A 123 -4.96 17.44 0.21
C ASP A 123 -3.71 16.59 0.47
N ASP A 124 -2.53 17.02 0.02
CA ASP A 124 -1.27 16.32 0.29
C ASP A 124 -0.95 16.32 1.80
N ALA A 125 -1.27 17.42 2.51
CA ALA A 125 -1.07 17.51 3.96
C ALA A 125 -1.97 16.55 4.73
N ILE A 126 -3.21 16.39 4.29
CA ILE A 126 -4.13 15.41 4.85
C ILE A 126 -3.65 13.99 4.57
N ILE A 127 -3.20 13.69 3.34
CA ILE A 127 -2.68 12.37 2.97
C ILE A 127 -1.44 12.01 3.79
N GLU A 128 -0.47 12.92 3.95
CA GLU A 128 0.69 12.67 4.79
C GLU A 128 0.29 12.53 6.27
N ALA A 129 -0.68 13.31 6.76
CA ALA A 129 -1.20 13.13 8.11
C ALA A 129 -1.81 11.74 8.34
N PHE A 130 -2.52 11.18 7.36
CA PHE A 130 -3.02 9.80 7.44
C PHE A 130 -1.90 8.76 7.34
N ARG A 131 -0.87 8.96 6.51
CA ARG A 131 0.32 8.09 6.46
C ARG A 131 1.02 8.02 7.81
N GLN A 132 1.25 9.17 8.43
CA GLN A 132 1.87 9.28 9.75
C GLN A 132 0.96 8.72 10.83
N GLY A 133 -0.35 8.97 10.74
CA GLY A 133 -1.35 8.40 11.64
C GLY A 133 -1.37 6.87 11.60
N LEU A 134 -1.31 6.27 10.40
CA LEU A 134 -1.19 4.82 10.23
C LEU A 134 0.11 4.31 10.87
N TYR A 135 1.25 4.97 10.60
CA TYR A 135 2.54 4.61 11.22
C TYR A 135 2.51 4.65 12.75
N PHE A 136 2.04 5.74 13.35
CA PHE A 136 1.99 5.87 14.81
C PHE A 136 0.98 4.94 15.46
N THR A 137 -0.13 4.66 14.78
CA THR A 137 -1.10 3.66 15.27
C THR A 137 -0.47 2.28 15.28
N THR A 138 0.17 1.87 14.18
CA THR A 138 0.87 0.57 14.11
C THR A 138 2.00 0.50 15.14
N LYS A 139 2.73 1.61 15.36
CA LYS A 139 3.77 1.71 16.39
C LYS A 139 3.20 1.44 17.79
N ASP A 140 2.14 2.16 18.14
CA ASP A 140 1.48 2.02 19.44
C ASP A 140 0.91 0.62 19.64
N GLU A 141 0.33 0.03 18.59
CA GLU A 141 -0.15 -1.35 18.60
C GLU A 141 0.97 -2.35 18.93
N ILE A 142 2.12 -2.25 18.25
CA ILE A 142 3.26 -3.15 18.44
C ILE A 142 3.93 -2.93 19.80
N GLU A 143 4.27 -1.68 20.12
CA GLU A 143 5.15 -1.35 21.25
C GLU A 143 4.41 -1.21 22.58
N ASN A 144 3.20 -0.66 22.58
CA ASN A 144 2.48 -0.33 23.82
C ASN A 144 1.30 -1.26 24.10
N LYS A 145 0.64 -1.79 23.06
CA LYS A 145 -0.50 -2.71 23.20
C LYS A 145 -0.12 -4.19 23.10
N ASN A 146 1.17 -4.48 22.91
CA ASN A 146 1.70 -5.83 22.76
C ASN A 146 1.00 -6.64 21.64
N LEU A 147 0.48 -5.95 20.62
CA LEU A 147 -0.10 -6.56 19.43
C LEU A 147 1.04 -6.86 18.46
N LYS A 148 1.56 -8.08 18.53
CA LYS A 148 2.61 -8.59 17.64
C LYS A 148 2.06 -8.97 16.27
N TRP A 149 1.53 -7.98 15.55
CA TRP A 149 1.00 -8.17 14.20
C TRP A 149 2.02 -8.92 13.34
N TYR A 150 1.59 -10.03 12.74
CA TYR A 150 2.42 -10.79 11.81
C TYR A 150 3.77 -11.28 12.39
N GLY A 151 3.88 -11.38 13.72
CA GLY A 151 5.14 -11.72 14.41
C GLY A 151 6.18 -10.60 14.40
N CYS A 152 5.74 -9.35 14.17
CA CYS A 152 6.58 -8.16 14.24
C CYS A 152 6.69 -7.68 15.70
N GLU A 153 7.90 -7.29 16.10
CA GLU A 153 8.21 -6.83 17.46
C GLU A 153 8.66 -5.35 17.51
N SER A 154 8.88 -4.70 16.36
CA SER A 154 9.34 -3.32 16.28
C SER A 154 8.74 -2.61 15.08
N ILE A 155 8.39 -1.33 15.23
CA ILE A 155 7.94 -0.50 14.12
C ILE A 155 9.02 -0.30 13.04
N GLU A 156 10.29 -0.52 13.37
CA GLU A 156 11.43 -0.41 12.43
C GLU A 156 11.35 -1.42 11.27
N ASP A 157 10.55 -2.47 11.44
CA ASP A 157 10.22 -3.42 10.38
C ASP A 157 9.25 -2.84 9.33
N TRP A 158 8.81 -1.58 9.48
CA TRP A 158 7.82 -0.93 8.62
C TRP A 158 8.32 0.40 8.05
N GLU A 159 8.01 0.64 6.78
CA GLU A 159 8.29 1.88 6.09
C GLU A 159 7.02 2.52 5.52
N ILE A 160 6.95 3.85 5.55
CA ILE A 160 5.89 4.62 4.88
C ILE A 160 6.19 4.63 3.38
N VAL A 161 5.23 4.18 2.58
CA VAL A 161 5.32 4.23 1.12
C VAL A 161 4.92 5.62 0.62
N ARG A 162 5.83 6.27 -0.10
CA ARG A 162 5.66 7.61 -0.69
C ARG A 162 5.83 7.54 -2.20
N ASP A 163 4.92 6.84 -2.85
CA ASP A 163 4.74 6.88 -4.31
C ASP A 163 4.02 8.17 -4.74
#